data_AF-A0A5N3QVE5-F1
#
_entry.id   AF-A0A5N3QVE5-F1
#
_cell.length_a   1.000
_cell.length_b   1.000
_cell.length_c   1.000
_cell.angle_alpha   90.00
_cell.angle_beta   90.00
_cell.angle_gamma   90.00
#
_symmetry.space_group_name_H-M   'P 1'
#
loop_
_entity.id
_entity.type
_entity.pdbx_description
1 polymer ?
#
loop_
_entity_poly.entity_id
_entity_poly.type
_entity_poly.pdbx_seq_one_letter_code
_entity_poly.pdbx_strand_id
1 'polypeptide(L)'
;MKGYVENKPEGTPYPAFVVSSSMSRGEDIYDNNGKPFGYDYTVQINLIDSKYRPIRVLRDKVLAYLDGFRGDLEGFDVIDCRLNTSSLTMSLNKNYEAVLFFSLSTK
;
A
#
# COMPACT_ATOMS: atom_id res chain seq x y z
N MET A 1 -11.43 0.37 13.94
CA MET A 1 -11.17 0.92 12.59
C MET A 1 -11.81 0.00 11.57
N LYS A 2 -12.88 0.44 10.91
CA LYS A 2 -13.51 -0.26 9.78
C LYS A 2 -13.06 0.46 8.53
N GLY A 3 -12.09 -0.10 7.80
CA GLY A 3 -11.52 0.63 6.68
C GLY A 3 -10.63 -0.17 5.76
N TYR A 4 -10.65 -1.50 5.75
CA TYR A 4 -9.93 -2.26 4.73
C TYR A 4 -10.75 -3.48 4.31
N VAL A 5 -10.95 -3.59 3.01
CA VAL A 5 -11.68 -4.67 2.38
C VAL A 5 -10.64 -5.69 1.94
N GLU A 6 -10.34 -6.68 2.78
CA GLU A 6 -9.37 -7.74 2.49
C GLU A 6 -9.80 -8.60 1.28
N ASN A 7 -11.09 -8.62 0.96
CA ASN A 7 -11.66 -9.36 -0.16
C ASN A 7 -12.62 -8.46 -0.96
N LYS A 8 -12.39 -8.30 -2.27
CA LYS A 8 -13.30 -7.59 -3.17
C LYS A 8 -14.72 -8.20 -3.06
N PRO A 9 -15.75 -7.42 -2.66
CA PRO A 9 -17.12 -7.90 -2.62
C PRO A 9 -17.59 -8.33 -4.00
N GLU A 10 -18.40 -9.38 -4.05
CA GLU A 10 -18.99 -9.88 -5.29
C GLU A 10 -19.82 -8.75 -5.96
N GLY A 11 -19.64 -8.57 -7.27
CA GLY A 11 -20.31 -7.48 -8.02
C GLY A 11 -19.66 -6.10 -7.94
N THR A 12 -18.52 -5.92 -7.26
CA THR A 12 -17.82 -4.61 -7.23
C THR A 12 -17.45 -4.16 -8.66
N PRO A 13 -17.86 -2.94 -9.10
CA PRO A 13 -17.51 -2.43 -10.41
C PRO A 13 -16.01 -2.14 -10.54
N TYR A 14 -15.50 -2.09 -11.76
CA TYR A 14 -14.10 -1.71 -12.04
C TYR A 14 -13.98 -0.22 -12.39
N PRO A 15 -12.87 0.46 -12.03
CA PRO A 15 -11.71 -0.08 -11.31
C PRO A 15 -12.01 -0.35 -9.83
N ALA A 16 -11.34 -1.35 -9.26
CA ALA A 16 -11.44 -1.71 -7.85
C ALA A 16 -10.05 -1.79 -7.22
N PHE A 17 -9.97 -1.70 -5.89
CA PHE A 17 -8.74 -1.92 -5.16
C PHE A 17 -8.98 -2.66 -3.84
N VAL A 18 -7.98 -3.42 -3.41
CA VAL A 18 -7.91 -4.12 -2.13
C VAL A 18 -6.62 -3.71 -1.45
N VAL A 19 -6.68 -3.45 -0.15
CA VAL A 19 -5.51 -3.10 0.66
C VAL A 19 -5.45 -4.04 1.84
N SER A 20 -4.29 -4.61 2.08
CA SER A 20 -3.96 -5.32 3.32
C SER A 20 -2.68 -4.76 3.89
N SER A 21 -2.51 -4.86 5.21
CA SER A 21 -1.31 -4.38 5.89
C SER A 21 -1.00 -5.23 7.10
N SER A 22 0.29 -5.47 7.33
CA SER A 22 0.80 -5.96 8.61
C SER A 22 1.63 -4.87 9.28
N MET A 23 1.70 -4.92 10.61
CA MET A 23 2.42 -3.95 11.43
C MET A 23 3.40 -4.70 12.34
N SER A 24 4.62 -4.20 12.42
CA SER A 24 5.63 -4.60 13.39
C SER A 24 6.15 -3.38 14.15
N ARG A 25 6.67 -3.60 15.35
CA ARG A 25 7.39 -2.56 16.07
C ARG A 25 8.71 -2.29 15.33
N GLY A 26 9.04 -1.02 15.08
CA GLY A 26 10.32 -0.67 14.50
C GLY A 26 11.48 -1.07 15.42
N GLU A 27 12.65 -1.35 14.83
CA GLU A 27 13.85 -1.72 15.62
C GLU A 27 14.28 -0.59 16.59
N ASP A 28 14.95 -1.00 17.67
CA ASP A 28 15.59 -0.08 18.61
C ASP A 28 16.64 0.76 17.88
N ILE A 29 16.32 2.02 17.61
CA ILE A 29 17.35 3.01 17.26
C ILE A 29 18.05 3.32 18.58
N TYR A 30 19.24 2.74 18.79
CA TYR A 30 20.07 2.87 20.01
C TYR A 30 20.39 4.32 20.45
N ASP A 31 19.93 5.35 19.73
CA ASP A 31 20.08 6.77 20.03
C ASP A 31 18.78 7.49 20.48
N ASN A 32 17.65 6.80 20.67
CA ASN A 32 16.35 7.49 20.77
C ASN A 32 15.97 8.10 22.14
N ASN A 33 16.89 8.17 23.12
CA ASN A 33 16.73 8.96 24.37
C ASN A 33 15.34 8.89 25.05
N GLY A 34 14.65 7.73 25.00
CA GLY A 34 13.33 7.54 25.61
C GLY A 34 12.12 8.06 24.82
N LYS A 35 12.24 8.37 23.52
CA LYS A 35 11.09 8.69 22.66
C LYS A 35 10.34 7.43 22.24
N PRO A 36 9.01 7.50 22.01
CA PRO A 36 8.20 6.35 21.65
C PRO A 36 8.72 5.66 20.38
N PHE A 37 8.62 4.34 20.39
CA PHE A 37 8.97 3.46 19.28
C PHE A 37 8.07 3.75 18.08
N GLY A 38 8.69 3.96 16.92
CA GLY A 38 7.97 3.99 15.65
C GLY A 38 7.41 2.62 15.27
N TYR A 39 6.56 2.58 14.24
CA TYR A 39 6.03 1.35 13.67
C TYR A 39 6.43 1.21 12.21
N ASP A 40 6.79 0.00 11.84
CA ASP A 40 6.99 -0.40 10.45
C ASP A 40 5.78 -1.18 9.96
N TYR A 41 5.29 -0.82 8.79
CA TYR A 41 4.13 -1.42 8.16
C TYR A 41 4.55 -2.03 6.82
N THR A 42 4.13 -3.26 6.56
CA THR A 42 4.15 -3.82 5.21
C THR A 42 2.75 -3.71 4.65
N VAL A 43 2.59 -2.91 3.59
CA VAL A 43 1.29 -2.63 2.96
C VAL A 43 1.27 -3.27 1.58
N GLN A 44 0.23 -4.03 1.28
CA GLN A 44 -0.05 -4.57 -0.05
C GLN A 44 -1.29 -3.88 -0.62
N ILE A 45 -1.16 -3.34 -1.83
CA ILE A 45 -2.25 -2.72 -2.58
C ILE A 45 -2.45 -3.50 -3.88
N ASN A 46 -3.62 -4.10 -4.05
CA ASN A 46 -4.02 -4.74 -5.29
C ASN A 46 -4.98 -3.81 -6.02
N LEU A 47 -4.56 -3.34 -7.20
CA LEU A 47 -5.40 -2.58 -8.12
C LEU A 47 -5.98 -3.56 -9.15
N ILE A 48 -7.25 -3.43 -9.51
CA ILE A 48 -7.93 -4.36 -10.41
C ILE A 48 -8.75 -3.59 -11.44
N ASP A 49 -8.58 -3.94 -12.72
CA ASP A 49 -9.35 -3.35 -13.82
C ASP A 49 -9.64 -4.39 -14.91
N SER A 50 -10.74 -4.21 -15.63
CA SER A 50 -11.07 -4.94 -16.86
C SER A 50 -10.17 -4.59 -18.06
N LYS A 51 -9.45 -3.46 -18.01
CA LYS A 51 -8.68 -2.92 -19.14
C LYS A 51 -7.20 -2.71 -18.76
N TYR A 52 -6.30 -3.14 -19.64
CA TYR A 52 -4.85 -3.05 -19.44
C TYR A 52 -4.31 -1.62 -19.34
N ARG A 53 -4.75 -0.71 -20.22
CA ARG A 53 -4.23 0.66 -20.26
C ARG A 53 -4.62 1.47 -19.01
N PRO A 54 -5.90 1.46 -18.57
CA PRO A 54 -6.31 2.10 -17.33
C PRO A 54 -5.58 1.60 -16.09
N ILE A 55 -5.43 0.28 -15.90
CA ILE A 55 -4.73 -0.24 -14.71
C ILE A 55 -3.27 0.18 -14.65
N ARG A 56 -2.58 0.25 -15.80
CA ARG A 56 -1.19 0.70 -15.85
C ARG A 56 -1.08 2.17 -15.45
N VAL A 57 -1.97 3.01 -15.96
CA VAL A 57 -2.02 4.44 -15.58
C VAL A 57 -2.34 4.58 -14.08
N LEU A 58 -3.27 3.79 -13.55
CA LEU A 58 -3.63 3.83 -12.14
C LEU A 58 -2.45 3.40 -11.26
N ARG A 59 -1.78 2.31 -11.62
CA ARG A 59 -0.57 1.83 -10.95
C ARG A 59 0.50 2.90 -10.90
N ASP A 60 0.82 3.51 -12.04
CA ASP A 60 1.89 4.51 -12.14
C ASP A 60 1.56 5.75 -11.30
N LYS A 61 0.28 6.14 -11.19
CA LYS A 61 -0.17 7.21 -10.29
C LYS A 61 -0.01 6.85 -8.81
N VAL A 62 -0.39 5.64 -8.42
CA VAL A 62 -0.24 5.18 -7.02
C VAL A 62 1.23 5.14 -6.63
N LEU A 63 2.09 4.62 -7.52
CA LEU A 63 3.54 4.63 -7.31
C LEU A 63 4.08 6.05 -7.13
N ALA A 64 3.74 6.97 -8.04
CA ALA A 64 4.22 8.34 -7.97
C ALA A 64 3.75 9.10 -6.71
N TYR A 65 2.65 8.68 -6.10
CA TYR A 65 2.10 9.33 -4.91
C TYR A 65 2.63 8.75 -3.60
N LEU A 66 2.85 7.43 -3.55
CA LEU A 66 3.21 6.72 -2.33
C LEU A 66 4.71 6.45 -2.21
N ASP A 67 5.41 6.20 -3.31
CA ASP A 67 6.84 5.92 -3.26
C ASP A 67 7.64 7.19 -2.94
N GLY A 68 8.35 7.18 -1.82
CA GLY A 68 9.02 8.34 -1.24
C GLY A 68 8.09 9.29 -0.47
N PHE A 69 6.83 8.93 -0.21
CA PHE A 69 5.92 9.79 0.56
C PHE A 69 6.44 10.01 1.99
N ARG A 70 6.35 11.26 2.45
CA ARG A 70 6.67 11.69 3.82
C ARG A 70 5.68 12.76 4.27
N GLY A 71 5.26 12.70 5.53
CA GLY A 71 4.37 13.70 6.12
C GLY A 71 3.32 13.10 7.04
N ASP A 72 2.42 13.96 7.53
CA ASP A 72 1.36 13.58 8.45
C ASP A 72 0.21 12.84 7.73
N LEU A 73 -0.21 11.72 8.30
CA LEU A 73 -1.36 10.93 7.90
C LEU A 73 -2.24 10.67 9.12
N GLU A 74 -3.27 11.50 9.30
CA GLU A 74 -4.26 11.38 10.38
C GLU A 74 -3.63 11.28 11.78
N GLY A 75 -2.53 12.02 12.02
CA GLY A 75 -1.81 12.03 13.29
C GLY A 75 -0.68 10.98 13.40
N PHE A 76 -0.37 10.25 12.33
CA PHE A 76 0.85 9.46 12.20
C PHE A 76 1.87 10.20 11.34
N ASP A 77 3.07 10.43 11.87
CA ASP A 77 4.17 11.03 11.10
C ASP A 77 4.85 9.94 10.27
N VAL A 78 4.60 9.94 8.96
CA VAL A 78 5.24 9.01 8.02
C VAL A 78 6.63 9.53 7.68
N ILE A 79 7.64 8.80 8.16
CA ILE A 79 9.05 9.10 7.93
C ILE A 79 9.44 8.73 6.49
N ASP A 80 8.95 7.60 6.01
CA ASP A 80 9.31 7.05 4.71
C ASP A 80 8.27 6.02 4.26
N CYS A 81 7.97 6.01 2.97
CA CYS A 81 7.19 4.98 2.31
C CYS A 81 7.95 4.54 1.06
N ARG A 82 8.27 3.25 0.93
CA ARG A 82 9.07 2.73 -0.19
C ARG A 82 8.36 1.58 -0.87
N LEU A 83 8.37 1.59 -2.19
CA LEU A 83 7.99 0.42 -2.97
C LEU A 83 9.07 -0.66 -2.84
N ASN A 84 8.70 -1.84 -2.36
CA ASN A 84 9.58 -3.02 -2.33
C ASN A 84 9.53 -3.77 -3.65
N THR A 85 8.33 -4.14 -4.08
CA THR A 85 8.12 -4.91 -5.30
C THR A 85 6.74 -4.63 -5.88
N SER A 86 6.62 -4.83 -7.20
CA SER A 86 5.36 -4.72 -7.91
C SER A 86 5.22 -5.80 -8.97
N SER A 87 4.00 -6.25 -9.21
CA SER A 87 3.67 -7.12 -10.33
C SER A 87 2.41 -6.64 -11.04
N LEU A 88 2.28 -6.98 -12.32
CA LEU A 88 1.08 -6.74 -13.12
C LEU A 88 0.77 -8.03 -13.86
N THR A 89 -0.37 -8.62 -13.55
CA THR A 89 -0.79 -9.92 -14.10
C THR A 89 -2.20 -9.82 -14.68
N MET A 90 -2.59 -10.82 -15.45
CA MET A 90 -3.96 -11.00 -15.93
C MET A 90 -4.54 -12.24 -15.25
N SER A 91 -5.64 -12.06 -14.53
CA SER A 91 -6.35 -13.14 -13.84
C SER A 91 -7.16 -13.99 -14.84
N LEU A 92 -7.57 -15.19 -14.42
CA LEU A 92 -8.33 -16.13 -15.25
C LEU A 92 -9.66 -15.57 -15.78
N ASN A 93 -10.25 -14.61 -15.07
CA ASN A 93 -11.47 -13.91 -15.46
C ASN A 93 -11.23 -12.74 -16.43
N LYS A 94 -10.05 -12.66 -17.06
CA LYS A 94 -9.62 -11.60 -17.99
C LYS A 94 -9.55 -10.19 -17.39
N ASN A 95 -9.56 -10.07 -16.07
CA ASN A 95 -9.22 -8.81 -15.42
C ASN A 95 -7.70 -8.72 -15.26
N TYR A 96 -7.20 -7.49 -15.23
CA TYR A 96 -5.82 -7.19 -14.91
C TYR A 96 -5.72 -6.84 -13.44
N GLU A 97 -4.64 -7.28 -12.80
CA GLU A 97 -4.35 -7.02 -11.41
C GLU A 97 -2.93 -6.52 -11.26
N ALA A 98 -2.76 -5.36 -10.62
CA ALA A 98 -1.47 -4.80 -10.27
C ALA A 98 -1.30 -4.89 -8.75
N VAL A 99 -0.32 -5.69 -8.31
CA VAL A 99 -0.02 -5.88 -6.89
C VAL A 99 1.20 -5.04 -6.55
N LEU A 100 1.07 -4.17 -5.56
CA LEU A 100 2.11 -3.25 -5.09
C LEU A 100 2.40 -3.52 -3.61
N PHE A 101 3.67 -3.72 -3.26
CA PHE A 101 4.09 -3.90 -1.88
C PHE A 101 4.93 -2.72 -1.42
N PHE A 102 4.49 -2.05 -0.37
CA PHE A 102 5.17 -0.93 0.25
C PHE A 102 5.66 -1.27 1.66
N SER A 103 6.81 -0.73 2.04
CA SER A 103 7.23 -0.59 3.44
C SER A 103 6.99 0.85 3.88
N LEU A 104 6.34 1.03 5.02
CA LEU A 104 6.03 2.35 5.57
C LEU A 104 6.52 2.45 7.02
N SER A 105 7.33 3.46 7.31
CA SER A 105 7.90 3.69 8.64
C SER A 105 7.29 4.96 9.25
N THR A 106 6.88 4.87 10.51
CA THR A 106 6.17 5.94 11.24
C THR A 106 6.81 6.25 12.58
N LYS A 107 6.45 7.39 13.20
CA LYS A 107 6.89 7.80 14.54
C LYS A 107 5.74 8.26 15.43
#